data_AF-A0A0F9ZBG3-F1
#
_entry.id   AF-A0A0F9ZBG3-F1
#
_cell.length_a   1.000
_cell.length_b   1.000
_cell.length_c   1.000
_cell.angle_alpha   90.00
_cell.angle_beta   90.00
_cell.angle_gamma   90.00
#
_symmetry.space_group_name_H-M   'P 1'
#
loop_
_entity.id
_entity.type
_entity.pdbx_description
1 polymer ?
#
loop_
_entity_poly.entity_id
_entity_poly.type
_entity_poly.pdbx_seq_one_letter_code
_entity_poly.pdbx_strand_id
1 'polypeptide(L)'
;MNLKEEIVKVLNNRPINNLFPYITLDFNDFENLDCNDFLLLCISIVNAKFYEQNNKKEESIAEYTNFIFYIDDIFCLDNESKNNKKIARLSKIYSNVKCNKNISRTDKIYMYNIKKSFKFHFIDWEDQEWLLSLLEYFYILSIENIYFLQLELSFQEIKKEHSPVQAKIVKRNDLLTNRIKPKYALEEFGEKLSKKIEERMKIKAPVANETKDEEVDISVLRKNDELKDQKHNTRGNTDNVS
;
A
#
# COMPACT_ATOMS: atom_id res chain seq x y z
N MET A 1 -13.50 -3.42 -33.34
CA MET A 1 -12.66 -3.25 -32.14
C MET A 1 -13.41 -3.85 -30.97
N ASN A 2 -12.90 -4.91 -30.34
CA ASN A 2 -13.67 -5.69 -29.36
C ASN A 2 -13.39 -5.18 -27.93
N LEU A 3 -14.31 -4.40 -27.37
CA LEU A 3 -14.18 -3.84 -26.02
C LEU A 3 -14.04 -4.92 -24.95
N LYS A 4 -14.80 -6.02 -25.06
CA LYS A 4 -14.76 -7.15 -24.13
C LYS A 4 -13.36 -7.77 -24.05
N GLU A 5 -12.70 -7.94 -25.20
CA GLU A 5 -11.32 -8.46 -25.25
C GLU A 5 -10.31 -7.52 -24.59
N GLU A 6 -10.44 -6.21 -24.80
CA GLU A 6 -9.53 -5.23 -24.18
C GLU A 6 -9.77 -5.15 -22.66
N ILE A 7 -11.01 -5.26 -22.18
CA ILE A 7 -11.32 -5.39 -20.74
C ILE A 7 -10.64 -6.63 -20.16
N VAL A 8 -10.71 -7.78 -20.84
CA VAL A 8 -10.03 -9.01 -20.41
C VAL A 8 -8.52 -8.82 -20.36
N LYS A 9 -7.93 -8.06 -21.29
CA LYS A 9 -6.51 -7.73 -21.24
C LYS A 9 -6.18 -6.87 -20.03
N VAL A 10 -7.00 -5.86 -19.71
CA VAL A 10 -6.83 -5.06 -18.48
C VAL A 10 -6.85 -5.95 -17.24
N LEU A 11 -7.84 -6.85 -17.12
CA LEU A 11 -7.95 -7.77 -15.99
C LEU A 11 -6.73 -8.70 -15.84
N ASN A 12 -6.14 -9.11 -16.96
CA ASN A 12 -4.95 -9.95 -16.99
C ASN A 12 -3.62 -9.18 -17.02
N ASN A 13 -3.63 -7.84 -16.85
CA ASN A 13 -2.46 -6.96 -16.98
C ASN A 13 -1.68 -7.18 -18.29
N ARG A 14 -2.39 -7.37 -19.41
CA ARG A 14 -1.82 -7.50 -20.76
C ARG A 14 -1.75 -6.15 -21.46
N PRO A 15 -0.85 -5.98 -22.45
CA PRO A 15 -0.77 -4.76 -23.23
C PRO A 15 -2.08 -4.46 -23.97
N ILE A 16 -2.47 -3.19 -23.96
CA ILE A 16 -3.64 -2.65 -24.65
C ILE A 16 -3.18 -2.06 -25.97
N ASN A 17 -3.78 -2.51 -27.06
CA ASN A 17 -3.31 -2.16 -28.40
C ASN A 17 -4.10 -1.02 -29.03
N ASN A 18 -5.30 -0.75 -28.51
CA ASN A 18 -6.27 0.08 -29.17
C ASN A 18 -6.84 1.12 -28.21
N LEU A 19 -6.92 2.36 -28.69
CA LEU A 19 -7.61 3.46 -28.01
C LEU A 19 -9.06 3.54 -28.50
N PHE A 20 -10.02 3.54 -27.60
CA PHE A 20 -11.43 3.71 -27.94
C PHE A 20 -11.78 5.19 -28.07
N PRO A 21 -12.70 5.55 -28.98
CA PRO A 21 -13.17 6.94 -29.09
C PRO A 21 -13.82 7.37 -27.78
N TYR A 22 -13.70 8.65 -27.46
CA TYR A 22 -14.40 9.24 -26.33
C TYR A 22 -15.91 9.14 -26.56
N ILE A 23 -16.63 8.64 -25.57
CA ILE A 23 -18.09 8.56 -25.60
C ILE A 23 -18.61 9.39 -24.43
N THR A 24 -19.40 10.40 -24.73
CA THR A 24 -20.17 11.10 -23.70
C THR A 24 -21.41 10.25 -23.41
N LEU A 25 -21.47 9.68 -22.21
CA LEU A 25 -22.61 8.89 -21.77
C LEU A 25 -23.57 9.81 -21.00
N ASP A 26 -24.82 9.87 -21.45
CA ASP A 26 -25.89 10.62 -20.81
C ASP A 26 -26.84 9.61 -20.15
N PHE A 27 -26.74 9.48 -18.83
CA PHE A 27 -27.50 8.51 -18.06
C PHE A 27 -28.68 9.22 -17.39
N ASN A 28 -29.88 9.03 -17.96
CA ASN A 28 -31.10 9.66 -17.44
C ASN A 28 -31.72 8.90 -16.26
N ASP A 29 -31.60 7.56 -16.22
CA ASP A 29 -32.14 6.71 -15.15
C ASP A 29 -31.27 5.46 -14.93
N PHE A 30 -30.95 5.14 -13.67
CA PHE A 30 -30.18 3.94 -13.30
C PHE A 30 -30.91 2.63 -13.67
N GLU A 31 -32.22 2.57 -13.47
CA GLU A 31 -33.04 1.36 -13.71
C GLU A 31 -33.13 0.98 -15.20
N ASN A 32 -32.82 1.91 -16.10
CA ASN A 32 -32.85 1.70 -17.54
C ASN A 32 -31.49 1.27 -18.13
N LEU A 33 -30.44 1.15 -17.30
CA LEU A 33 -29.12 0.74 -17.76
C LEU A 33 -29.06 -0.75 -18.10
N ASP A 34 -28.68 -1.05 -19.33
CA ASP A 34 -28.46 -2.43 -19.76
C ASP A 34 -27.00 -2.88 -19.54
N CYS A 35 -26.72 -4.15 -19.83
CA CYS A 35 -25.37 -4.68 -19.73
C CYS A 35 -24.37 -3.98 -20.69
N ASN A 36 -24.84 -3.45 -21.82
CA ASN A 36 -23.98 -2.73 -22.76
C ASN A 36 -23.58 -1.36 -22.21
N ASP A 37 -24.48 -0.66 -21.52
CA ASP A 37 -24.20 0.62 -20.87
C ASP A 37 -23.07 0.46 -19.84
N PHE A 38 -23.14 -0.58 -19.00
CA PHE A 38 -22.05 -0.90 -18.06
C PHE A 38 -20.72 -1.22 -18.75
N LEU A 39 -20.77 -1.84 -19.93
CA LEU A 39 -19.56 -2.09 -20.72
C LEU A 39 -18.98 -0.80 -21.28
N LEU A 40 -19.81 0.12 -21.77
CA LEU A 40 -19.35 1.41 -22.31
C LEU A 40 -18.61 2.25 -21.25
N LEU A 41 -19.02 2.17 -19.99
CA LEU A 41 -18.29 2.80 -18.88
C LEU A 41 -16.84 2.32 -18.76
N CYS A 42 -16.57 1.06 -19.11
CA CYS A 42 -15.23 0.48 -19.03
C CYS A 42 -14.26 1.03 -20.10
N ILE A 43 -14.74 1.79 -21.09
CA ILE A 43 -13.90 2.43 -22.11
C ILE A 43 -12.83 3.31 -21.46
N SER A 44 -13.21 4.13 -20.47
CA SER A 44 -12.28 5.02 -19.76
C SER A 44 -11.16 4.24 -19.09
N ILE A 45 -11.45 3.05 -18.54
CA ILE A 45 -10.42 2.18 -17.93
C ILE A 45 -9.43 1.67 -18.97
N VAL A 46 -9.93 1.21 -20.12
CA VAL A 46 -9.10 0.71 -21.21
C VAL A 46 -8.20 1.83 -21.75
N ASN A 47 -8.76 3.01 -21.99
CA ASN A 47 -8.02 4.19 -22.44
C ASN A 47 -6.98 4.63 -21.40
N ALA A 48 -7.32 4.65 -20.11
CA ALA A 48 -6.40 4.98 -19.03
C ALA A 48 -5.17 4.04 -19.03
N LYS A 49 -5.39 2.74 -19.20
CA LYS A 49 -4.31 1.73 -19.28
C LYS A 49 -3.48 1.87 -20.55
N PHE A 50 -4.10 2.20 -21.68
CA PHE A 50 -3.38 2.51 -22.91
C PHE A 50 -2.43 3.70 -22.70
N TYR A 51 -2.90 4.79 -22.10
CA TYR A 51 -2.06 5.96 -21.83
C TYR A 51 -0.94 5.66 -20.82
N GLU A 52 -1.23 4.89 -19.77
CA GLU A 52 -0.25 4.45 -18.77
C GLU A 52 0.91 3.68 -19.44
N GLN A 53 0.61 2.73 -20.32
CA GLN A 53 1.60 1.95 -21.06
C GLN A 53 2.47 2.79 -22.00
N ASN A 54 1.92 3.89 -22.51
CA ASN A 54 2.61 4.84 -23.37
C ASN A 54 3.28 5.99 -22.58
N ASN A 55 3.38 5.87 -21.25
CA ASN A 55 3.98 6.85 -20.34
C ASN A 55 3.32 8.26 -20.42
N LYS A 56 2.04 8.30 -20.79
CA LYS A 56 1.17 9.48 -20.83
C LYS A 56 0.37 9.57 -19.53
N LYS A 57 1.05 10.00 -18.47
CA LYS A 57 0.54 9.88 -17.09
C LYS A 57 -0.65 10.80 -16.80
N GLU A 58 -0.60 12.03 -17.31
CA GLU A 58 -1.67 13.02 -17.09
C GLU A 58 -2.96 12.58 -17.79
N GLU A 59 -2.85 12.09 -19.03
CA GLU A 59 -3.98 11.55 -19.78
C GLU A 59 -4.53 10.29 -19.13
N SER A 60 -3.66 9.43 -18.59
CA SER A 60 -4.08 8.24 -17.82
C SER A 60 -4.87 8.63 -16.56
N ILE A 61 -4.41 9.63 -15.79
CA ILE A 61 -5.12 10.15 -14.61
C ILE A 61 -6.48 10.74 -15.02
N ALA A 62 -6.53 11.49 -16.12
CA ALA A 62 -7.77 12.09 -16.63
C ALA A 62 -8.81 11.00 -16.96
N GLU A 63 -8.41 9.92 -17.62
CA GLU A 63 -9.34 8.83 -17.96
C GLU A 63 -9.81 8.04 -16.74
N TYR A 64 -8.93 7.74 -15.77
CA TYR A 64 -9.36 7.14 -14.49
C TYR A 64 -10.33 8.07 -13.73
N THR A 65 -10.13 9.38 -13.83
CA THR A 65 -11.01 10.38 -13.21
C THR A 65 -12.37 10.43 -13.90
N ASN A 66 -12.41 10.37 -15.24
CA ASN A 66 -13.64 10.30 -16.02
C ASN A 66 -14.45 9.05 -15.65
N PHE A 67 -13.78 7.89 -15.52
CA PHE A 67 -14.43 6.67 -15.05
C PHE A 67 -15.12 6.88 -13.70
N ILE A 68 -14.37 7.39 -12.70
CA ILE A 68 -14.91 7.63 -11.35
C ILE A 68 -16.10 8.60 -11.40
N PHE A 69 -16.01 9.66 -12.21
CA PHE A 69 -17.09 10.64 -12.38
C PHE A 69 -18.37 9.98 -12.91
N TYR A 70 -18.29 9.19 -13.98
CA TYR A 70 -19.46 8.51 -14.53
C TYR A 70 -20.08 7.52 -13.53
N ILE A 71 -19.25 6.82 -12.76
CA ILE A 71 -19.76 5.91 -11.73
C ILE A 71 -20.44 6.69 -10.60
N ASP A 72 -19.81 7.74 -10.08
CA ASP A 72 -20.41 8.56 -9.02
C ASP A 72 -21.77 9.14 -9.47
N ASP A 73 -21.88 9.63 -10.71
CA ASP A 73 -23.14 10.14 -11.27
C ASP A 73 -24.23 9.06 -11.34
N ILE A 74 -23.90 7.88 -11.87
CA ILE A 74 -24.82 6.73 -11.95
C ILE A 74 -25.34 6.34 -10.57
N PHE A 75 -24.46 6.26 -9.57
CA PHE A 75 -24.86 5.83 -8.22
C PHE A 75 -25.51 6.94 -7.38
N CYS A 76 -25.35 8.22 -7.75
CA CYS A 76 -26.16 9.29 -7.19
C CYS A 76 -27.64 9.17 -7.57
N LEU A 77 -27.96 8.50 -8.68
CA LEU A 77 -29.35 8.20 -9.09
C LEU A 77 -29.97 7.06 -8.27
N ASP A 78 -29.14 6.18 -7.68
CA ASP A 78 -29.57 5.03 -6.88
C ASP A 78 -29.71 5.39 -5.38
N ASN A 79 -30.79 6.11 -5.05
CA ASN A 79 -31.01 6.70 -3.71
C ASN A 79 -31.26 5.68 -2.58
N GLU A 80 -31.55 4.41 -2.87
CA GLU A 80 -32.02 3.44 -1.86
C GLU A 80 -31.14 2.20 -1.66
N SER A 81 -30.10 1.96 -2.47
CA SER A 81 -29.35 0.70 -2.38
C SER A 81 -28.21 0.69 -1.35
N LYS A 82 -27.84 -0.53 -0.94
CA LYS A 82 -26.61 -0.80 -0.16
C LYS A 82 -25.33 -0.41 -0.92
N ASN A 83 -25.37 -0.38 -2.25
CA ASN A 83 -24.22 -0.02 -3.09
C ASN A 83 -23.87 1.47 -2.93
N ASN A 84 -24.89 2.32 -2.73
CA ASN A 84 -24.69 3.74 -2.47
C ASN A 84 -23.77 3.99 -1.24
N LYS A 85 -23.95 3.24 -0.14
CA LYS A 85 -23.05 3.36 1.04
C LYS A 85 -21.60 2.95 0.77
N LYS A 86 -21.38 1.89 -0.03
CA LYS A 86 -20.03 1.47 -0.40
C LYS A 86 -19.36 2.53 -1.25
N ILE A 87 -20.08 3.03 -2.26
CA ILE A 87 -19.54 3.97 -3.25
C ILE A 87 -19.34 5.34 -2.63
N ALA A 88 -20.23 5.81 -1.76
CA ALA A 88 -20.00 7.02 -0.97
C ALA A 88 -18.69 6.95 -0.17
N ARG A 89 -18.36 5.77 0.39
CA ARG A 89 -17.07 5.57 1.06
C ARG A 89 -15.90 5.61 0.06
N LEU A 90 -16.02 4.96 -1.09
CA LEU A 90 -14.99 4.98 -2.14
C LEU A 90 -14.76 6.39 -2.70
N SER A 91 -15.82 7.17 -2.95
CA SER A 91 -15.75 8.55 -3.41
C SER A 91 -15.08 9.47 -2.37
N LYS A 92 -15.29 9.23 -1.07
CA LYS A 92 -14.54 9.91 0.00
C LYS A 92 -13.04 9.56 -0.03
N ILE A 93 -12.69 8.29 -0.28
CA ILE A 93 -11.29 7.86 -0.42
C ILE A 93 -10.67 8.53 -1.65
N TYR A 94 -11.38 8.52 -2.79
CA TYR A 94 -10.96 9.20 -4.00
C TYR A 94 -10.73 10.71 -3.77
N SER A 95 -11.64 11.39 -3.09
CA SER A 95 -11.47 12.82 -2.75
C SER A 95 -10.18 13.10 -1.97
N ASN A 96 -9.78 12.20 -1.07
CA ASN A 96 -8.50 12.32 -0.37
C ASN A 96 -7.32 12.14 -1.33
N VAL A 97 -7.38 11.12 -2.19
CA VAL A 97 -6.34 10.85 -3.21
C VAL A 97 -6.20 12.03 -4.17
N LYS A 98 -7.31 12.56 -4.70
CA LYS A 98 -7.36 13.74 -5.57
C LYS A 98 -6.64 14.94 -4.96
N CYS A 99 -6.69 15.10 -3.64
CA CYS A 99 -5.99 16.14 -2.89
C CYS A 99 -4.56 15.75 -2.46
N ASN A 100 -3.95 14.73 -3.08
CA ASN A 100 -2.62 14.20 -2.75
C ASN A 100 -2.45 13.78 -1.28
N LYS A 101 -3.54 13.38 -0.61
CA LYS A 101 -3.48 12.85 0.76
C LYS A 101 -3.21 11.35 0.76
N ASN A 102 -2.49 10.89 1.78
CA ASN A 102 -2.25 9.47 1.97
C ASN A 102 -3.53 8.72 2.33
N ILE A 103 -3.69 7.53 1.75
CA ILE A 103 -4.79 6.62 2.07
C ILE A 103 -4.56 5.99 3.45
N SER A 104 -5.56 6.06 4.32
CA SER A 104 -5.50 5.49 5.67
C SER A 104 -5.38 3.96 5.64
N ARG A 105 -4.83 3.35 6.70
CA ARG A 105 -4.75 1.87 6.82
C ARG A 105 -6.13 1.22 6.72
N THR A 106 -7.13 1.82 7.37
CA THR A 106 -8.51 1.32 7.35
C THR A 106 -9.11 1.34 5.95
N ASP A 107 -8.79 2.36 5.15
CA ASP A 107 -9.28 2.46 3.77
C ASP A 107 -8.53 1.51 2.83
N LYS A 108 -7.22 1.31 3.03
CA LYS A 108 -6.45 0.28 2.34
C LYS A 108 -7.03 -1.12 2.57
N ILE A 109 -7.37 -1.45 3.82
CA ILE A 109 -8.02 -2.73 4.16
C ILE A 109 -9.39 -2.85 3.48
N TYR A 110 -10.17 -1.76 3.50
CA TYR A 110 -11.49 -1.72 2.86
C TYR A 110 -11.42 -2.00 1.35
N MET A 111 -10.56 -1.26 0.63
CA MET A 111 -10.33 -1.47 -0.81
C MET A 111 -9.82 -2.88 -1.11
N TYR A 112 -8.87 -3.39 -0.32
CA TYR A 112 -8.33 -4.74 -0.48
C TYR A 112 -9.43 -5.81 -0.38
N ASN A 113 -10.37 -5.68 0.56
CA ASN A 113 -11.44 -6.65 0.75
C ASN A 113 -12.38 -6.72 -0.47
N ILE A 114 -12.74 -5.57 -1.05
CA ILE A 114 -13.57 -5.51 -2.26
C ILE A 114 -12.81 -6.09 -3.46
N LYS A 115 -11.54 -5.71 -3.62
CA LYS A 115 -10.68 -6.22 -4.69
C LYS A 115 -10.53 -7.74 -4.62
N LYS A 116 -10.42 -8.30 -3.41
CA LYS A 116 -10.35 -9.74 -3.15
C LYS A 116 -11.67 -10.47 -3.37
N SER A 117 -12.82 -9.82 -3.15
CA SER A 117 -14.12 -10.46 -3.40
C SER A 117 -14.43 -10.63 -4.88
N PHE A 118 -13.89 -9.75 -5.74
CA PHE A 118 -14.08 -9.86 -7.18
C PHE A 118 -13.32 -11.08 -7.76
N LYS A 119 -14.04 -11.94 -8.47
CA LYS A 119 -13.48 -13.15 -9.12
C LYS A 119 -13.72 -13.07 -10.62
N PHE A 120 -12.65 -13.05 -11.40
CA PHE A 120 -12.71 -12.97 -12.87
C PHE A 120 -12.38 -14.30 -13.57
N HIS A 121 -12.39 -15.44 -12.85
CA HIS A 121 -12.16 -16.77 -13.44
C HIS A 121 -13.31 -17.21 -14.36
N PHE A 122 -14.51 -16.69 -14.12
CA PHE A 122 -15.68 -16.83 -14.98
C PHE A 122 -16.14 -15.42 -15.33
N ILE A 123 -16.28 -15.15 -16.62
CA ILE A 123 -16.67 -13.84 -17.15
C ILE A 123 -18.05 -14.01 -17.75
N ASP A 124 -19.02 -13.29 -17.20
CA ASP A 124 -20.38 -13.26 -17.69
C ASP A 124 -20.74 -11.83 -18.10
N TRP A 125 -20.90 -11.63 -19.40
CA TRP A 125 -21.20 -10.31 -19.96
C TRP A 125 -22.70 -10.00 -20.00
N GLU A 126 -23.54 -10.99 -19.69
CA GLU A 126 -25.00 -10.86 -19.66
C GLU A 126 -25.52 -10.77 -18.21
N ASP A 127 -24.66 -11.04 -17.23
CA ASP A 127 -24.95 -10.88 -15.80
C ASP A 127 -24.65 -9.45 -15.31
N GLN A 128 -25.72 -8.73 -14.97
CA GLN A 128 -25.66 -7.39 -14.41
C GLN A 128 -24.95 -7.34 -13.05
N GLU A 129 -25.13 -8.33 -12.17
CA GLU A 129 -24.47 -8.35 -10.85
C GLU A 129 -22.95 -8.53 -10.99
N TRP A 130 -22.54 -9.36 -11.96
CA TRP A 130 -21.14 -9.52 -12.29
C TRP A 130 -20.53 -8.23 -12.85
N LEU A 131 -21.24 -7.53 -13.76
CA LEU A 131 -20.81 -6.25 -14.31
C LEU A 131 -20.70 -5.16 -13.25
N LEU A 132 -21.65 -5.08 -12.32
CA LEU A 132 -21.57 -4.16 -11.18
C LEU A 132 -20.33 -4.46 -10.31
N SER A 133 -20.06 -5.74 -10.07
CA SER A 133 -18.87 -6.17 -9.33
C SER A 133 -17.56 -5.82 -10.07
N LEU A 134 -17.57 -5.89 -11.40
CA LEU A 134 -16.46 -5.45 -12.26
C LEU A 134 -16.24 -3.94 -12.14
N LEU A 135 -17.31 -3.15 -12.16
CA LEU A 135 -17.23 -1.68 -12.01
C LEU A 135 -16.73 -1.29 -10.61
N GLU A 136 -17.18 -1.96 -9.54
CA GLU A 136 -16.65 -1.78 -8.18
C GLU A 136 -15.14 -2.05 -8.14
N TYR A 137 -14.69 -3.15 -8.78
CA TYR A 137 -13.27 -3.48 -8.89
C TYR A 137 -12.49 -2.40 -9.65
N PHE A 138 -13.00 -1.95 -10.80
CA PHE A 138 -12.37 -0.89 -11.59
C PHE A 138 -12.35 0.47 -10.90
N TYR A 139 -13.34 0.78 -10.06
CA TYR A 139 -13.32 1.99 -9.26
C TYR A 139 -12.12 2.00 -8.30
N ILE A 140 -11.89 0.90 -7.61
CA ILE A 140 -10.73 0.75 -6.72
C ILE A 140 -9.43 0.81 -7.50
N LEU A 141 -9.38 0.14 -8.65
CA LEU A 141 -8.22 0.16 -9.54
C LEU A 141 -7.88 1.60 -9.97
N SER A 142 -8.89 2.41 -10.30
CA SER A 142 -8.74 3.82 -10.65
C SER A 142 -8.17 4.64 -9.49
N ILE A 143 -8.69 4.48 -8.27
CA ILE A 143 -8.14 5.17 -7.08
C ILE A 143 -6.65 4.81 -6.88
N GLU A 144 -6.31 3.53 -6.94
CA GLU A 144 -4.93 3.07 -6.74
C GLU A 144 -4.00 3.64 -7.82
N ASN A 145 -4.38 3.55 -9.09
CA ASN A 145 -3.54 4.04 -10.19
C ASN A 145 -3.39 5.56 -10.14
N ILE A 146 -4.45 6.32 -9.87
CA ILE A 146 -4.36 7.79 -9.68
C ILE A 146 -3.36 8.10 -8.56
N TYR A 147 -3.48 7.44 -7.40
CA TYR A 147 -2.58 7.65 -6.26
C TYR A 147 -1.11 7.41 -6.64
N PHE A 148 -0.81 6.29 -7.29
CA PHE A 148 0.57 5.97 -7.68
C PHE A 148 1.09 6.88 -8.80
N LEU A 149 0.27 7.21 -9.80
CA LEU A 149 0.67 8.11 -10.88
C LEU A 149 0.96 9.53 -10.36
N GLN A 150 0.14 10.04 -9.43
CA GLN A 150 0.38 11.33 -8.77
C GLN A 150 1.68 11.31 -7.95
N LEU A 151 1.94 10.24 -7.20
CA LEU A 151 3.21 10.08 -6.50
C LEU A 151 4.38 10.08 -7.49
N GLU A 152 4.29 9.35 -8.59
CA GLU A 152 5.35 9.33 -9.60
C GLU A 152 5.61 10.69 -10.24
N LEU A 153 4.55 11.45 -10.53
CA LEU A 153 4.66 12.82 -11.06
C LEU A 153 5.35 13.74 -10.04
N SER A 154 4.94 13.71 -8.77
CA SER A 154 5.61 14.50 -7.72
C SER A 154 7.09 14.13 -7.56
N PHE A 155 7.44 12.85 -7.66
CA PHE A 155 8.85 12.42 -7.66
C PHE A 155 9.63 12.91 -8.88
N GLN A 156 9.01 12.98 -10.06
CA GLN A 156 9.65 13.53 -11.25
C GLN A 156 9.89 15.04 -11.12
N GLU A 157 8.97 15.78 -10.50
CA GLU A 157 9.14 17.20 -10.19
C GLU A 157 10.29 17.44 -9.21
N ILE A 158 10.33 16.69 -8.11
CA ILE A 158 11.43 16.75 -7.12
C ILE A 158 12.79 16.44 -7.77
N LYS A 159 12.84 15.48 -8.71
CA LYS A 159 14.07 15.17 -9.47
C LYS A 159 14.48 16.27 -10.44
N LYS A 160 13.55 17.08 -10.95
CA LYS A 160 13.85 18.24 -11.79
C LYS A 160 14.36 19.42 -10.95
N GLU A 161 13.77 19.64 -9.78
CA GLU A 161 14.17 20.72 -8.85
C GLU A 161 15.51 20.43 -8.17
N HIS A 162 15.76 19.17 -7.82
CA HIS A 162 17.03 18.74 -7.28
C HIS A 162 17.82 17.97 -8.33
N SER A 163 18.78 18.66 -8.98
CA SER A 163 19.86 17.96 -9.70
C SER A 163 20.37 16.84 -8.80
N PRO A 164 20.62 15.61 -9.30
CA PRO A 164 21.17 14.55 -8.47
C PRO A 164 22.38 15.13 -7.77
N VAL A 165 22.32 15.20 -6.43
CA VAL A 165 23.46 15.63 -5.64
C VAL A 165 24.57 14.70 -6.09
N GLN A 166 25.51 15.21 -6.90
CA GLN A 166 26.72 14.50 -7.19
C GLN A 166 27.37 14.37 -5.83
N ALA A 167 27.16 13.22 -5.19
CA ALA A 167 27.84 12.87 -3.98
C ALA A 167 29.30 12.86 -4.38
N LYS A 168 30.02 13.97 -4.13
CA LYS A 168 31.47 13.96 -4.16
C LYS A 168 31.83 12.81 -3.22
N ILE A 169 32.41 11.76 -3.78
CA ILE A 169 33.04 10.70 -3.00
C ILE A 169 34.22 11.36 -2.33
N VAL A 170 33.96 12.05 -1.22
CA VAL A 170 35.00 12.47 -0.30
C VAL A 170 35.44 11.18 0.35
N LYS A 171 36.66 10.73 0.04
CA LYS A 171 37.33 9.65 0.78
C LYS A 171 37.48 10.10 2.24
N ARG A 172 36.42 9.94 3.04
CA ARG A 172 36.43 10.18 4.48
C ARG A 172 36.93 8.92 5.16
N ASN A 173 38.24 8.81 5.29
CA ASN A 173 38.89 7.70 6.01
C ASN A 173 38.62 7.73 7.53
N ASP A 174 38.00 8.78 8.08
CA ASP A 174 37.97 9.05 9.54
C ASP A 174 36.59 9.11 10.21
N LEU A 175 35.51 8.65 9.56
CA LEU A 175 34.17 8.68 10.19
C LEU A 175 33.98 7.63 11.30
N LEU A 176 34.79 6.56 11.29
CA LEU A 176 34.68 5.45 12.25
C LEU A 176 35.66 5.55 13.42
N THR A 177 36.78 6.26 13.25
CA THR A 177 37.85 6.35 14.26
C THR A 177 37.43 7.13 15.50
N ASN A 178 36.53 8.11 15.36
CA ASN A 178 36.09 8.96 16.48
C ASN A 178 34.75 8.58 17.10
N ARG A 179 33.97 7.67 16.50
CA ARG A 179 32.63 7.29 16.99
C ARG A 179 32.64 6.09 17.93
N ILE A 180 33.66 5.25 17.88
CA ILE A 180 33.73 4.02 18.65
C ILE A 180 34.92 4.15 19.61
N LYS A 181 34.64 4.54 20.86
CA LYS A 181 35.63 4.48 21.94
C LYS A 181 35.45 3.15 22.67
N PRO A 182 36.33 2.16 22.44
CA PRO A 182 36.23 0.90 23.14
C PRO A 182 36.50 1.11 24.64
N LYS A 183 35.66 0.52 25.49
CA LYS A 183 35.73 0.69 26.94
C LYS A 183 36.86 -0.12 27.58
N TYR A 184 37.21 -1.24 26.98
CA TYR A 184 38.25 -2.19 27.39
C TYR A 184 39.13 -2.56 26.19
N ALA A 185 40.38 -2.92 26.43
CA ALA A 185 41.20 -3.56 25.40
C ALA A 185 40.61 -4.94 25.02
N LEU A 186 40.96 -5.48 23.85
CA LEU A 186 40.40 -6.74 23.34
C LEU A 186 40.63 -7.90 24.33
N GLU A 187 41.83 -7.95 24.91
CA GLU A 187 42.26 -8.96 25.89
C GLU A 187 41.44 -8.85 27.18
N GLU A 188 41.29 -7.64 27.73
CA GLU A 188 40.49 -7.36 28.93
C GLU A 188 39.01 -7.70 28.73
N PHE A 189 38.45 -7.40 27.55
CA PHE A 189 37.08 -7.76 27.22
C PHE A 189 36.91 -9.28 27.11
N GLY A 190 37.89 -9.98 26.55
CA GLY A 190 37.94 -11.43 26.50
C GLY A 190 37.88 -12.07 27.88
N GLU A 191 38.71 -11.60 28.81
CA GLU A 191 38.72 -12.10 30.20
C GLU A 191 37.38 -11.83 30.92
N LYS A 192 36.80 -10.64 30.72
CA LYS A 192 35.52 -10.27 31.33
C LYS A 192 34.36 -11.09 30.78
N LEU A 193 34.39 -11.43 29.49
CA LEU A 193 33.40 -12.30 28.86
C LEU A 193 33.50 -13.72 29.39
N SER A 194 34.71 -14.27 29.48
CA SER A 194 34.96 -15.62 30.01
C SER A 194 34.47 -15.77 31.44
N LYS A 195 34.76 -14.82 32.34
CA LYS A 195 34.24 -14.82 33.72
C LYS A 195 32.72 -14.81 33.77
N LYS A 196 32.06 -13.99 32.94
CA LYS A 196 30.58 -13.96 32.85
C LYS A 196 29.98 -15.28 32.35
N ILE A 197 30.67 -15.97 31.44
CA ILE A 197 30.22 -17.27 30.92
C ILE A 197 30.35 -18.33 32.02
N GLU A 198 31.48 -18.36 32.74
CA GLU A 198 31.69 -19.28 33.87
C GLU A 198 30.67 -19.07 35.00
N GLU A 199 30.38 -17.83 35.37
CA GLU A 199 29.35 -17.51 36.38
C GLU A 199 27.96 -17.99 35.93
N ARG A 200 27.61 -17.84 34.65
CA ARG A 200 26.33 -18.34 34.11
C ARG A 200 26.25 -19.86 34.06
N MET A 201 27.38 -20.54 33.89
CA MET A 201 27.43 -22.00 33.96
C MET A 201 27.28 -22.52 35.39
N LYS A 202 27.76 -21.78 36.40
CA LYS A 202 27.59 -22.13 37.82
C LYS A 202 26.14 -22.01 38.33
N ILE A 203 25.31 -21.17 37.70
CA ILE A 203 23.91 -20.91 38.13
C ILE A 203 22.91 -21.96 37.57
N LYS A 204 23.32 -22.83 36.63
CA LYS A 204 22.46 -23.90 36.11
C LYS A 204 22.54 -25.19 36.95
N ALA A 205 22.18 -25.12 38.23
CA ALA A 205 21.65 -26.28 38.95
C ALA A 205 20.13 -26.26 38.77
N PRO A 206 19.49 -27.30 38.20
CA PRO A 206 18.08 -27.27 37.89
C PRO A 206 17.28 -27.50 39.17
N VAL A 207 16.60 -26.46 39.66
CA VAL A 207 15.45 -26.67 40.55
C VAL A 207 14.23 -26.80 39.65
N ALA A 208 13.84 -28.05 39.43
CA ALA A 208 12.50 -28.38 38.98
C ALA A 208 11.50 -27.81 39.99
N ASN A 209 10.48 -27.09 39.53
CA ASN A 209 9.20 -26.96 40.20
C ASN A 209 8.13 -26.53 39.17
N GLU A 210 7.35 -27.54 38.80
CA GLU A 210 5.90 -27.57 38.64
C GLU A 210 5.12 -26.24 38.44
N THR A 211 4.38 -26.23 37.33
CA THR A 211 3.03 -25.66 37.09
C THR A 211 2.52 -24.52 37.97
N LYS A 212 2.08 -23.43 37.33
CA LYS A 212 0.72 -22.87 37.46
C LYS A 212 0.46 -21.77 36.43
N ASP A 213 -0.72 -21.83 35.83
CA ASP A 213 -1.35 -20.71 35.13
C ASP A 213 -1.50 -19.56 36.12
N GLU A 214 -0.74 -18.49 35.92
CA GLU A 214 -0.93 -17.21 36.60
C GLU A 214 -1.12 -16.14 35.52
N GLU A 215 -2.24 -15.41 35.59
CA GLU A 215 -2.46 -14.19 34.84
C GLU A 215 -1.25 -13.26 35.03
N VAL A 216 -0.49 -13.07 33.97
CA VAL A 216 0.73 -12.28 34.02
C VAL A 216 0.34 -10.81 34.21
N ASP A 217 0.52 -10.30 35.43
CA ASP A 217 0.33 -8.90 35.76
C ASP A 217 1.23 -8.01 34.86
N ILE A 218 0.61 -7.00 34.25
CA ILE A 218 1.24 -6.04 33.32
C ILE A 218 2.45 -5.36 33.99
N SER A 219 2.44 -5.20 35.32
CA SER A 219 3.56 -4.63 36.07
C SER A 219 4.83 -5.48 35.99
N VAL A 220 4.70 -6.80 35.89
CA VAL A 220 5.81 -7.77 35.78
C VAL A 220 6.39 -7.77 34.36
N LEU A 221 5.52 -7.64 33.35
CA LEU A 221 5.95 -7.48 31.96
C LEU A 221 6.78 -6.20 31.76
N ARG A 222 6.33 -5.07 32.31
CA ARG A 222 7.06 -3.79 32.23
C ARG A 222 8.43 -3.85 32.91
N LYS A 223 8.52 -4.46 34.09
CA LYS A 223 9.82 -4.67 34.76
C LYS A 223 10.77 -5.56 33.95
N ASN A 224 10.24 -6.56 33.27
CA ASN A 224 11.05 -7.44 32.43
C ASN A 224 11.57 -6.76 31.15
N ASP A 225 10.80 -5.84 30.58
CA ASP A 225 11.24 -5.02 29.45
C ASP A 225 12.27 -3.96 29.86
N GLU A 226 12.09 -3.27 31.00
CA GLU A 226 13.10 -2.37 31.56
C GLU A 226 14.43 -3.10 31.85
N LEU A 227 14.36 -4.33 32.36
CA LEU A 227 15.53 -5.19 32.58
C LEU A 227 16.20 -5.63 31.27
N LYS A 228 15.44 -5.81 30.18
CA LYS A 228 16.00 -6.11 28.85
C LYS A 228 16.71 -4.89 28.27
N ASP A 229 16.12 -3.70 28.39
CA ASP A 229 16.70 -2.46 27.90
C ASP A 229 17.98 -2.08 28.68
N GLN A 230 17.99 -2.27 30.00
CA GLN A 230 19.21 -2.12 30.80
C GLN A 230 20.29 -3.14 30.39
N LYS A 231 19.92 -4.39 30.07
CA LYS A 231 20.85 -5.41 29.55
C LYS A 231 21.37 -5.07 28.15
N HIS A 232 20.59 -4.35 27.34
CA HIS A 232 21.00 -3.93 26.00
C HIS A 232 22.01 -2.77 26.07
N ASN A 233 21.79 -1.81 26.97
CA ASN A 233 22.72 -0.69 27.19
C ASN A 233 24.05 -1.11 27.84
N THR A 234 24.08 -2.24 28.55
CA THR A 234 25.29 -2.77 29.21
C THR A 234 25.98 -3.90 28.42
N ARG A 235 25.46 -4.25 27.24
CA ARG A 235 26.04 -5.27 26.35
C ARG A 235 26.85 -4.59 25.24
N GLY A 236 28.16 -4.70 25.36
CA GLY A 236 29.10 -4.23 24.34
C GLY A 236 30.39 -3.74 24.98
N ASN A 237 31.40 -3.52 24.14
CA ASN A 237 32.67 -2.92 24.56
C ASN A 237 32.75 -1.45 24.13
N THR A 238 31.64 -0.75 24.00
CA THR A 238 31.58 0.60 23.45
C THR A 238 30.81 1.50 24.39
N ASP A 239 31.40 2.62 24.80
CA ASP A 239 30.67 3.63 25.55
C ASP A 239 29.72 4.36 24.61
N ASN A 240 28.42 4.11 24.72
CA ASN A 240 27.42 5.00 24.13
C ASN A 240 27.36 6.26 25.00
N VAL A 241 28.25 7.21 24.74
CA VAL A 241 28.09 8.56 25.24
C VAL A 241 27.07 9.24 24.33
N SER A 242 25.84 9.39 24.84
CA SER A 242 24.86 10.34 24.31
C SER A 242 25.31 11.77 24.53
#